data_AF-R4KVS5-F1
#
_entry.id   AF-R4KVS5-F1
#
_cell.length_a   1.000
_cell.length_b   1.000
_cell.length_c   1.000
_cell.angle_alpha   90.00
_cell.angle_beta   90.00
_cell.angle_gamma   90.00
#
_symmetry.space_group_name_H-M   'P 1'
#
loop_
_entity.id
_entity.type
_entity.pdbx_description
1 polymer ?
#
loop_
_entity_poly.entity_id
_entity_poly.type
_entity_poly.pdbx_seq_one_letter_code
_entity_poly.pdbx_strand_id
1 'polypeptide(L)'
;MAQVGLNDLHFAILTADTKDELTYEPTEALVGAINATINPAVNTQELYADDQLWESVSALGKVDVEIETAELPLTIRAKLLGNELKNGVLIEKATDVPPHIALGFKSLKSNGKYRYVWLLKGVAQPMAEDFSTKKDNVEHKTPKVKFTFMARVHDGEWKHTADEDGQGFTGFESWFSRVPGDTSPVVVDKSALIATIGEAEDLLAGATVGTGIGEYPQEAYDTFSDAIDAAQAVVDDENATQAQVDAALATLAVAVSAFEAAIITEEG
;
A
#
# COMPACT_ATOMS: atom_id res chain seq x y z
N MET A 1 -2.09 -5.31 27.65
CA MET A 1 -3.19 -4.31 27.67
C MET A 1 -4.26 -4.77 26.70
N ALA A 2 -5.54 -4.52 26.99
CA ALA A 2 -6.64 -4.99 26.15
C ALA A 2 -6.72 -4.21 24.83
N GLN A 3 -7.04 -4.92 23.74
CA GLN A 3 -7.38 -4.35 22.45
C GLN A 3 -8.84 -3.87 22.50
N VAL A 4 -9.08 -2.66 22.03
CA VAL A 4 -10.34 -1.92 22.15
C VAL A 4 -11.06 -1.78 20.81
N GLY A 5 -10.33 -1.78 19.70
CA GLY A 5 -10.95 -1.73 18.37
C GLY A 5 -10.01 -2.18 17.28
N LEU A 6 -10.58 -2.55 16.13
CA LEU A 6 -9.92 -2.80 14.85
C LEU A 6 -10.17 -1.59 13.95
N ASN A 7 -9.16 -1.11 13.25
CA ASN A 7 -9.27 0.00 12.32
C ASN A 7 -8.25 -0.18 11.18
N ASP A 8 -8.51 0.51 10.06
CA ASP A 8 -7.54 0.73 8.98
C ASP A 8 -6.99 -0.58 8.39
N LEU A 9 -7.90 -1.46 8.02
CA LEU A 9 -7.57 -2.73 7.39
C LEU A 9 -7.08 -2.46 5.96
N HIS A 10 -5.94 -3.05 5.62
CA HIS A 10 -5.30 -2.98 4.32
C HIS A 10 -4.91 -4.38 3.86
N PHE A 11 -4.83 -4.58 2.55
CA PHE A 11 -4.28 -5.79 1.97
C PHE A 11 -3.35 -5.45 0.81
N ALA A 12 -2.43 -6.34 0.50
CA ALA A 12 -1.56 -6.25 -0.68
C ALA A 12 -1.41 -7.64 -1.28
N ILE A 13 -1.40 -7.74 -2.60
CA ILE A 13 -1.19 -9.02 -3.29
C ILE A 13 0.32 -9.30 -3.35
N LEU A 14 0.72 -10.51 -3.01
CA LEU A 14 2.11 -10.95 -3.09
C LEU A 14 2.39 -11.46 -4.51
N THR A 15 3.29 -10.80 -5.22
CA THR A 15 3.64 -11.12 -6.61
C THR A 15 4.83 -12.09 -6.68
N ALA A 16 5.85 -11.91 -5.85
CA ALA A 16 6.98 -12.81 -5.72
C ALA A 16 7.40 -13.01 -4.26
N ASP A 17 7.68 -14.26 -3.89
CA ASP A 17 8.25 -14.63 -2.58
C ASP A 17 9.25 -15.77 -2.81
N THR A 18 10.45 -15.38 -3.21
CA THR A 18 11.60 -16.25 -3.40
C THR A 18 12.67 -15.93 -2.35
N LYS A 19 13.76 -16.69 -2.31
CA LYS A 19 14.84 -16.46 -1.36
C LYS A 19 15.54 -15.10 -1.56
N ASP A 20 15.51 -14.57 -2.78
CA ASP A 20 16.27 -13.38 -3.18
C ASP A 20 15.37 -12.19 -3.54
N GLU A 21 14.09 -12.43 -3.83
CA GLU A 21 13.12 -11.41 -4.26
C GLU A 21 11.80 -11.55 -3.49
N LEU A 22 11.34 -10.44 -2.91
CA LEU A 22 10.08 -10.32 -2.20
C LEU A 22 9.34 -9.06 -2.67
N THR A 23 8.28 -9.24 -3.44
CA THR A 23 7.54 -8.14 -4.07
C THR A 23 6.05 -8.24 -3.78
N TYR A 24 5.46 -7.08 -3.47
CA TYR A 24 4.02 -6.91 -3.29
C TYR A 24 3.45 -5.89 -4.28
N GLU A 25 2.16 -6.03 -4.59
CA GLU A 25 1.34 -4.98 -5.21
C GLU A 25 1.09 -3.83 -4.22
N PRO A 26 0.68 -2.64 -4.72
CA PRO A 26 0.29 -1.53 -3.87
C PRO A 26 -0.77 -1.93 -2.83
N THR A 27 -0.63 -1.42 -1.61
CA THR A 27 -1.56 -1.69 -0.51
C THR A 27 -2.91 -1.02 -0.77
N GLU A 28 -3.99 -1.79 -0.72
CA GLU A 28 -5.36 -1.32 -0.87
C GLU A 28 -6.10 -1.35 0.48
N ALA A 29 -6.84 -0.28 0.78
CA ALA A 29 -7.64 -0.19 1.99
C ALA A 29 -8.96 -0.97 1.86
N LEU A 30 -9.27 -1.76 2.89
CA LEU A 30 -10.55 -2.44 3.07
C LEU A 30 -11.41 -1.64 4.07
N VAL A 31 -12.44 -1.00 3.56
CA VAL A 31 -13.35 -0.20 4.38
C VAL A 31 -14.28 -1.11 5.20
N GLY A 32 -14.55 -0.71 6.44
CA GLY A 32 -15.56 -1.36 7.27
C GLY A 32 -15.06 -2.60 8.01
N ALA A 33 -13.80 -2.66 8.43
CA ALA A 33 -13.31 -3.75 9.27
C ALA A 33 -14.04 -3.79 10.63
N ILE A 34 -14.63 -4.93 10.97
CA ILE A 34 -15.42 -5.14 12.20
C ILE A 34 -14.63 -5.97 13.19
N ASN A 35 -14.07 -7.09 12.74
CA ASN A 35 -13.36 -8.03 13.60
C ASN A 35 -12.21 -8.72 12.84
N ALA A 36 -11.14 -9.04 13.57
CA ALA A 36 -10.00 -9.81 13.09
C ALA A 36 -9.59 -10.81 14.16
N THR A 37 -9.77 -12.09 13.87
CA THR A 37 -9.38 -13.19 14.76
C THR A 37 -8.17 -13.90 14.16
N ILE A 38 -7.07 -13.99 14.90
CA ILE A 38 -5.82 -14.64 14.47
C ILE A 38 -5.58 -15.88 15.35
N ASN A 39 -5.60 -17.06 14.74
CA ASN A 39 -5.42 -18.35 15.40
C ASN A 39 -4.16 -19.05 14.85
N PRO A 40 -2.97 -18.81 15.44
CA PRO A 40 -1.77 -19.52 15.08
C PRO A 40 -1.82 -20.96 15.63
N ALA A 41 -1.76 -21.96 14.74
CA ALA A 41 -1.56 -23.34 15.15
C ALA A 41 -0.06 -23.61 15.32
N VAL A 42 0.30 -24.36 16.36
CA VAL A 42 1.66 -24.88 16.54
C VAL A 42 1.59 -26.41 16.50
N ASN A 43 2.49 -27.01 15.75
CA ASN A 43 2.67 -28.46 15.74
C ASN A 43 3.74 -28.80 16.77
N THR A 44 3.32 -29.40 17.88
CA THR A 44 4.20 -29.95 18.90
C THR A 44 4.48 -31.42 18.61
N GLN A 45 5.75 -31.77 18.49
CA GLN A 45 6.21 -33.16 18.50
C GLN A 45 6.87 -33.44 19.85
N GLU A 46 6.37 -34.45 20.53
CA GLU A 46 6.82 -34.87 21.85
C GLU A 46 7.54 -36.21 21.71
N LEU A 47 8.81 -36.24 22.10
CA LEU A 47 9.61 -37.44 22.23
C LEU A 47 9.53 -37.91 23.68
N TYR A 48 9.08 -39.14 23.87
CA TYR A 48 9.00 -39.77 25.19
C TYR A 48 10.14 -40.80 25.33
N ALA A 49 10.85 -40.77 26.46
CA ALA A 49 11.86 -41.75 26.85
C ALA A 49 11.73 -42.05 28.35
N ASP A 50 11.96 -43.30 28.75
CA ASP A 50 11.79 -43.77 30.14
C ASP A 50 10.45 -43.38 30.78
N ASP A 51 9.35 -43.56 30.04
CA ASP A 51 7.98 -43.20 30.45
C ASP A 51 7.78 -41.73 30.84
N GLN A 52 8.68 -40.83 30.39
CA GLN A 52 8.63 -39.39 30.63
C GLN A 52 8.81 -38.59 29.34
N LEU A 53 8.26 -37.37 29.31
CA LEU A 53 8.49 -36.42 28.21
C LEU A 53 9.97 -36.03 28.21
N TRP A 54 10.69 -36.47 27.18
CA TRP A 54 12.13 -36.29 27.05
C TRP A 54 12.46 -35.00 26.30
N GLU A 55 11.79 -34.76 25.19
CA GLU A 55 11.99 -33.58 24.36
C GLU A 55 10.67 -33.14 23.75
N SER A 56 10.41 -31.83 23.72
CA SER A 56 9.28 -31.26 23.01
C SER A 56 9.81 -30.24 22.01
N VAL A 57 9.53 -30.46 20.73
CA VAL A 57 9.87 -29.52 19.66
C VAL A 57 8.56 -28.97 19.11
N SER A 58 8.41 -27.65 19.16
CA SER A 58 7.26 -26.96 18.56
C SER A 58 7.69 -26.21 17.30
N ALA A 59 6.89 -26.37 16.24
CA ALA A 59 7.03 -25.61 14.99
C ALA A 59 5.74 -24.83 14.71
N LEU A 60 5.87 -23.63 14.15
CA LEU A 60 4.71 -22.87 13.70
C LEU A 60 4.02 -23.62 12.56
N GLY A 61 2.74 -23.94 12.75
CA GLY A 61 1.88 -24.53 11.72
C GLY A 61 1.19 -23.44 10.90
N LYS A 62 -0.01 -23.76 10.43
CA LYS A 62 -0.88 -22.79 9.74
C LYS A 62 -1.43 -21.74 10.71
N VAL A 63 -1.60 -20.51 10.24
CA VAL A 63 -2.23 -19.43 11.01
C VAL A 63 -3.57 -19.12 10.36
N ASP A 64 -4.67 -19.55 10.99
CA ASP A 64 -6.00 -19.28 10.48
C ASP A 64 -6.45 -17.88 10.95
N VAL A 65 -6.80 -17.01 10.01
CA VAL A 65 -7.20 -15.62 10.26
C VAL A 65 -8.60 -15.39 9.72
N GLU A 66 -9.55 -15.01 10.58
CA GLU A 66 -10.91 -14.66 10.18
C GLU A 66 -11.10 -13.15 10.27
N ILE A 67 -11.42 -12.53 9.15
CA ILE A 67 -11.71 -11.11 9.03
C ILE A 67 -13.19 -10.93 8.73
N GLU A 68 -13.83 -10.04 9.48
CA GLU A 68 -15.22 -9.64 9.28
C GLU A 68 -15.24 -8.19 8.82
N THR A 69 -15.91 -7.92 7.70
CA THR A 69 -16.11 -6.55 7.19
C THR A 69 -17.59 -6.22 7.11
N ALA A 70 -17.93 -4.93 7.14
CA ALA A 70 -19.30 -4.45 7.01
C ALA A 70 -19.83 -4.67 5.59
N GLU A 71 -18.95 -4.44 4.61
CA GLU A 71 -19.21 -4.65 3.20
C GLU A 71 -17.94 -5.14 2.54
N LEU A 72 -18.07 -6.01 1.54
CA LEU A 72 -16.95 -6.45 0.71
C LEU A 72 -17.32 -6.26 -0.76
N PRO A 73 -16.82 -5.19 -1.41
CA PRO A 73 -17.07 -4.95 -2.82
C PRO A 73 -16.64 -6.15 -3.69
N LEU A 74 -17.41 -6.42 -4.74
CA LEU A 74 -17.13 -7.53 -5.66
C LEU A 74 -15.75 -7.42 -6.33
N THR A 75 -15.25 -6.20 -6.53
CA THR A 75 -13.91 -5.92 -7.07
C THR A 75 -12.81 -6.42 -6.14
N ILE A 76 -12.91 -6.12 -4.84
CA ILE A 76 -11.94 -6.59 -3.84
C ILE A 76 -12.09 -8.09 -3.64
N ARG A 77 -13.32 -8.61 -3.63
CA ARG A 77 -13.59 -10.05 -3.55
C ARG A 77 -12.94 -10.81 -4.72
N ALA A 78 -13.01 -10.27 -5.94
CA ALA A 78 -12.34 -10.83 -7.10
C ALA A 78 -10.82 -10.88 -6.92
N LYS A 79 -10.21 -9.79 -6.44
CA LYS A 79 -8.77 -9.72 -6.16
C LYS A 79 -8.31 -10.69 -5.07
N LEU A 80 -9.04 -10.76 -3.96
CA LEU A 80 -8.68 -11.62 -2.82
C LEU A 80 -8.79 -13.11 -3.13
N LEU A 81 -9.83 -13.51 -3.89
CA LEU A 81 -10.10 -14.92 -4.21
C LEU A 81 -9.50 -15.35 -5.56
N GLY A 82 -8.96 -14.43 -6.37
CA GLY A 82 -8.43 -14.73 -7.70
C GLY A 82 -9.50 -14.97 -8.77
N ASN A 83 -10.72 -14.50 -8.55
CA ASN A 83 -11.86 -14.73 -9.44
C ASN A 83 -11.90 -13.73 -10.60
N GLU A 84 -12.52 -14.13 -11.71
CA GLU A 84 -12.66 -13.28 -12.91
C GLU A 84 -13.93 -12.42 -12.82
N LEU A 85 -13.80 -11.10 -12.86
CA LEU A 85 -14.95 -10.19 -12.93
C LEU A 85 -15.27 -9.87 -14.41
N LYS A 86 -16.36 -10.40 -14.94
CA LYS A 86 -16.85 -10.08 -16.30
C LYS A 86 -18.20 -9.39 -16.24
N ASN A 87 -18.29 -8.20 -16.82
CA ASN A 87 -19.54 -7.41 -16.89
C ASN A 87 -20.24 -7.22 -15.53
N GLY A 88 -19.47 -7.06 -14.45
CA GLY A 88 -20.00 -6.91 -13.09
C GLY A 88 -20.43 -8.21 -12.40
N VAL A 89 -20.24 -9.37 -13.04
CA VAL A 89 -20.49 -10.69 -12.45
C VAL A 89 -19.18 -11.31 -12.02
N LEU A 90 -19.10 -11.69 -10.74
CA LEU A 90 -18.01 -12.48 -10.19
C LEU A 90 -18.18 -13.94 -10.68
N ILE A 91 -17.24 -14.44 -11.47
CA ILE A 91 -17.23 -15.82 -11.94
C ILE A 91 -16.21 -16.59 -11.11
N GLU A 92 -16.71 -17.47 -10.23
CA GLU A 92 -15.88 -18.36 -9.41
C GLU A 92 -15.79 -19.72 -10.11
N LYS A 93 -14.58 -20.13 -10.52
CA LYS A 93 -14.32 -21.46 -11.09
C LYS A 93 -13.65 -22.33 -10.04
N ALA A 94 -13.94 -23.62 -10.04
CA ALA A 94 -13.31 -24.58 -9.14
C ALA A 94 -11.78 -24.73 -9.33
N THR A 95 -11.24 -24.23 -10.44
CA THR A 95 -9.81 -24.21 -10.76
C THR A 95 -9.12 -22.91 -10.35
N ASP A 96 -9.87 -21.92 -9.85
CA ASP A 96 -9.29 -20.63 -9.49
C ASP A 96 -8.40 -20.84 -8.25
N VAL A 97 -7.16 -20.37 -8.35
CA VAL A 97 -6.18 -20.44 -7.29
C VAL A 97 -6.10 -19.04 -6.68
N PRO A 98 -6.55 -18.86 -5.43
CA PRO A 98 -6.46 -17.56 -4.78
C PRO A 98 -5.00 -17.11 -4.68
N PRO A 99 -4.69 -15.84 -4.99
CA PRO A 99 -3.34 -15.34 -4.86
C PRO A 99 -2.91 -15.29 -3.40
N HIS A 100 -1.60 -15.27 -3.18
CA HIS A 100 -1.05 -14.96 -1.87
C HIS A 100 -1.23 -13.47 -1.58
N ILE A 101 -1.55 -13.12 -0.35
CA ILE A 101 -1.74 -11.73 0.08
C ILE A 101 -1.05 -11.46 1.41
N ALA A 102 -0.71 -10.20 1.65
CA ALA A 102 -0.45 -9.65 2.98
C ALA A 102 -1.69 -8.90 3.48
N LEU A 103 -1.88 -8.87 4.80
CA LEU A 103 -2.99 -8.18 5.45
C LEU A 103 -2.48 -7.36 6.64
N GLY A 104 -2.75 -6.07 6.61
CA GLY A 104 -2.33 -5.09 7.61
C GLY A 104 -3.53 -4.47 8.32
N PHE A 105 -3.44 -4.22 9.61
CA PHE A 105 -4.45 -3.44 10.34
C PHE A 105 -3.86 -2.77 11.57
N LYS A 106 -4.55 -1.74 12.09
CA LYS A 106 -4.23 -1.16 13.40
C LYS A 106 -5.32 -1.49 14.41
N SER A 107 -4.92 -1.70 15.65
CA SER A 107 -5.82 -1.93 16.77
C SER A 107 -5.60 -0.88 17.85
N LEU A 108 -6.69 -0.20 18.24
CA LEU A 108 -6.65 0.77 19.33
C LEU A 108 -6.51 0.01 20.66
N LYS A 109 -5.56 0.42 21.50
CA LYS A 109 -5.37 -0.11 22.85
C LYS A 109 -6.10 0.77 23.88
N SER A 110 -6.36 0.23 25.08
CA SER A 110 -7.04 0.99 26.16
C SER A 110 -6.31 2.24 26.64
N ASN A 111 -5.05 2.44 26.26
CA ASN A 111 -4.26 3.64 26.52
C ASN A 111 -4.43 4.75 25.46
N GLY A 112 -5.28 4.54 24.45
CA GLY A 112 -5.49 5.47 23.34
C GLY A 112 -4.41 5.40 22.24
N LYS A 113 -3.45 4.47 22.34
CA LYS A 113 -2.39 4.25 21.35
C LYS A 113 -2.72 3.10 20.41
N TYR A 114 -2.13 3.11 19.21
CA TYR A 114 -2.34 2.05 18.23
C TYR A 114 -1.28 0.94 18.31
N ARG A 115 -1.73 -0.28 18.05
CA ARG A 115 -0.90 -1.43 17.72
C ARG A 115 -1.09 -1.73 16.25
N TYR A 116 0.00 -1.69 15.50
CA TYR A 116 0.03 -1.99 14.08
C TYR A 116 0.42 -3.45 13.88
N VAL A 117 -0.28 -4.16 12.99
CA VAL A 117 -0.03 -5.57 12.69
C VAL A 117 0.00 -5.76 11.19
N TRP A 118 0.99 -6.48 10.69
CA TRP A 118 1.06 -7.01 9.32
C TRP A 118 1.19 -8.52 9.37
N LEU A 119 0.32 -9.21 8.67
CA LEU A 119 0.42 -10.62 8.33
C LEU A 119 0.93 -10.72 6.89
N LEU A 120 1.99 -11.47 6.67
CA LEU A 120 2.87 -11.20 5.52
C LEU A 120 2.54 -12.06 4.29
N LYS A 121 2.05 -13.28 4.49
CA LYS A 121 1.69 -14.21 3.42
C LYS A 121 0.54 -15.10 3.84
N GLY A 122 -0.61 -14.94 3.20
CA GLY A 122 -1.78 -15.77 3.42
C GLY A 122 -2.57 -15.99 2.15
N VAL A 123 -3.41 -17.02 2.17
CA VAL A 123 -4.29 -17.38 1.05
C VAL A 123 -5.73 -17.28 1.52
N ALA A 124 -6.60 -16.67 0.72
CA ALA A 124 -8.03 -16.63 1.01
C ALA A 124 -8.65 -18.04 0.90
N GLN A 125 -9.49 -18.39 1.86
CA GLN A 125 -10.36 -19.54 1.78
C GLN A 125 -11.69 -19.15 1.13
N PRO A 126 -12.42 -20.11 0.54
CA PRO A 126 -13.76 -19.86 0.01
C PRO A 126 -14.64 -19.17 1.05
N MET A 127 -15.25 -18.05 0.67
CA MET A 127 -16.11 -17.28 1.57
C MET A 127 -17.36 -18.08 1.93
N ALA A 128 -17.69 -18.10 3.22
CA ALA A 128 -18.97 -18.63 3.67
C ALA A 128 -20.01 -17.50 3.61
N GLU A 129 -21.01 -17.63 2.75
CA GLU A 129 -22.12 -16.69 2.65
C GLU A 129 -23.35 -17.25 3.37
N ASP A 130 -23.89 -16.46 4.29
CA ASP A 130 -25.08 -16.83 5.04
C ASP A 130 -26.20 -15.82 4.74
N PHE A 131 -27.24 -16.27 4.04
CA PHE A 131 -28.39 -15.45 3.67
C PHE A 131 -29.59 -15.83 4.55
N SER A 132 -30.15 -14.87 5.28
CA SER A 132 -31.44 -15.04 5.97
C SER A 132 -32.45 -13.97 5.62
N THR A 133 -33.72 -14.37 5.61
CA THR A 133 -34.85 -13.47 5.50
C THR A 133 -34.97 -12.57 6.73
N LYS A 134 -35.43 -11.33 6.54
CA LYS A 134 -35.68 -10.37 7.61
C LYS A 134 -36.69 -10.92 8.64
N LYS A 135 -36.29 -10.99 9.92
CA LYS A 135 -37.16 -11.31 11.06
C LYS A 135 -37.42 -10.03 11.89
N ASP A 136 -38.25 -10.10 12.93
CA ASP A 136 -38.60 -8.95 13.81
C ASP A 136 -37.40 -8.27 14.49
N ASN A 137 -36.20 -8.86 14.42
CA ASN A 137 -34.93 -8.27 14.81
C ASN A 137 -34.02 -8.17 13.58
N VAL A 138 -33.48 -6.98 13.29
CA VAL A 138 -32.56 -6.77 12.16
C VAL A 138 -31.16 -7.19 12.59
N GLU A 139 -30.84 -8.48 12.44
CA GLU A 139 -29.45 -8.96 12.51
C GLU A 139 -28.75 -8.65 11.18
N HIS A 140 -27.78 -7.75 11.21
CA HIS A 140 -26.91 -7.48 10.07
C HIS A 140 -25.96 -8.66 9.91
N LYS A 141 -26.12 -9.46 8.85
CA LYS A 141 -25.13 -10.47 8.47
C LYS A 141 -24.01 -9.80 7.70
N THR A 142 -22.82 -9.87 8.28
CA THR A 142 -21.58 -9.27 7.79
C THR A 142 -20.77 -10.35 7.06
N PRO A 143 -20.17 -10.03 5.91
CA PRO A 143 -19.29 -10.96 5.22
C PRO A 143 -18.08 -11.33 6.09
N LYS A 144 -17.77 -12.63 6.13
CA LYS A 144 -16.60 -13.19 6.80
C LYS A 144 -15.68 -13.83 5.79
N VAL A 145 -14.42 -13.42 5.80
CA VAL A 145 -13.37 -13.98 4.95
C VAL A 145 -12.35 -14.67 5.85
N LYS A 146 -12.11 -15.96 5.57
CA LYS A 146 -11.07 -16.73 6.23
C LYS A 146 -9.82 -16.73 5.36
N PHE A 147 -8.68 -16.57 5.99
CA PHE A 147 -7.38 -16.60 5.37
C PHE A 147 -6.51 -17.60 6.13
N THR A 148 -5.67 -18.33 5.41
CA THR A 148 -4.64 -19.17 6.01
C THR A 148 -3.28 -18.54 5.74
N PHE A 149 -2.67 -17.98 6.78
CA PHE A 149 -1.35 -17.37 6.77
C PHE A 149 -0.26 -18.40 7.08
N MET A 150 0.92 -18.14 6.50
CA MET A 150 2.12 -18.95 6.59
C MET A 150 3.36 -18.05 6.60
N ALA A 151 4.52 -18.61 6.94
CA ALA A 151 5.79 -17.90 6.85
C ALA A 151 6.18 -17.64 5.39
N ARG A 152 6.82 -16.49 5.13
CA ARG A 152 7.45 -16.18 3.84
C ARG A 152 8.61 -17.11 3.56
N VAL A 153 8.88 -17.35 2.28
CA VAL A 153 10.05 -18.14 1.84
C VAL A 153 11.32 -17.30 1.95
N HIS A 154 11.22 -15.99 1.71
CA HIS A 154 12.34 -15.05 1.76
C HIS A 154 13.05 -15.00 3.13
N ASP A 155 12.30 -14.74 4.20
CA ASP A 155 12.84 -14.47 5.54
C ASP A 155 12.33 -15.42 6.64
N GLY A 156 11.34 -16.27 6.34
CA GLY A 156 10.68 -17.12 7.33
C GLY A 156 9.75 -16.36 8.28
N GLU A 157 9.46 -15.09 8.03
CA GLU A 157 8.62 -14.26 8.87
C GLU A 157 7.15 -14.37 8.44
N TRP A 158 6.24 -14.41 9.41
CA TRP A 158 4.80 -14.56 9.15
C TRP A 158 3.98 -13.36 9.63
N LYS A 159 4.49 -12.62 10.64
CA LYS A 159 3.82 -11.45 11.21
C LYS A 159 4.80 -10.42 11.73
N HIS A 160 4.52 -9.15 11.47
CA HIS A 160 5.15 -7.99 12.08
C HIS A 160 4.16 -7.28 13.00
N THR A 161 4.61 -6.87 14.18
CA THR A 161 3.80 -6.09 15.12
C THR A 161 4.61 -4.89 15.57
N ALA A 162 4.02 -3.69 15.50
CA ALA A 162 4.61 -2.48 16.03
C ALA A 162 3.63 -1.81 17.01
N ASP A 163 4.17 -1.24 18.08
CA ASP A 163 3.40 -0.53 19.10
C ASP A 163 3.80 0.95 19.06
N GLU A 164 2.83 1.86 18.92
CA GLU A 164 3.06 3.31 18.82
C GLU A 164 3.75 3.89 20.07
N ASP A 165 3.57 3.25 21.22
CA ASP A 165 4.20 3.55 22.50
C ASP A 165 5.56 2.85 22.69
N GLY A 166 6.02 2.08 21.70
CA GLY A 166 7.32 1.42 21.73
C GLY A 166 8.47 2.41 21.48
N GLN A 167 9.51 2.36 22.32
CA GLN A 167 10.73 3.12 22.07
C GLN A 167 11.43 2.57 20.82
N GLY A 168 11.35 3.29 19.70
CA GLY A 168 12.03 2.96 18.45
C GLY A 168 11.14 2.88 17.21
N PHE A 169 9.81 2.96 17.35
CA PHE A 169 8.89 2.95 16.20
C PHE A 169 8.49 4.37 15.80
N THR A 170 9.00 4.86 14.67
CA THR A 170 8.73 6.23 14.16
C THR A 170 7.99 6.25 12.81
N GLY A 171 7.83 5.11 12.15
CA GLY A 171 7.22 4.98 10.81
C GLY A 171 5.71 4.70 10.81
N PHE A 172 4.96 5.23 11.77
CA PHE A 172 3.54 4.89 11.95
C PHE A 172 2.65 5.42 10.82
N GLU A 173 3.03 6.52 10.15
CA GLU A 173 2.25 7.12 9.05
C GLU A 173 2.39 6.32 7.74
N SER A 174 3.58 5.81 7.45
CA SER A 174 3.87 5.00 6.27
C SER A 174 3.74 3.49 6.52
N TRP A 175 3.30 3.08 7.71
CA TRP A 175 3.26 1.66 8.07
C TRP A 175 2.35 0.83 7.15
N PHE A 176 1.27 1.42 6.65
CA PHE A 176 0.34 0.74 5.73
C PHE A 176 0.57 1.09 4.26
N SER A 177 1.53 1.96 3.92
CA SER A 177 1.79 2.28 2.51
C SER A 177 2.55 1.17 1.79
N ARG A 178 3.25 0.31 2.54
CA ARG A 178 3.97 -0.85 2.00
C ARG A 178 4.07 -1.97 3.04
N VAL A 179 4.09 -3.21 2.56
CA VAL A 179 4.31 -4.36 3.42
C VAL A 179 5.75 -4.34 3.96
N PRO A 180 5.97 -4.57 5.27
CA PRO A 180 7.30 -4.63 5.83
C PRO A 180 8.16 -5.73 5.17
N GLY A 181 9.37 -5.35 4.75
CA GLY A 181 10.31 -6.24 4.04
C GLY A 181 10.12 -6.28 2.52
N ASP A 182 9.13 -5.57 1.97
CA ASP A 182 8.94 -5.46 0.53
C ASP A 182 10.15 -4.81 -0.16
N THR A 183 10.70 -5.53 -1.13
CA THR A 183 11.85 -5.14 -1.96
C THR A 183 11.44 -4.64 -3.34
N SER A 184 10.13 -4.59 -3.63
CA SER A 184 9.61 -4.00 -4.87
C SER A 184 10.29 -2.65 -5.12
N PRO A 185 10.80 -2.42 -6.35
CA PRO A 185 11.26 -1.10 -6.73
C PRO A 185 10.08 -0.16 -6.51
N VAL A 186 10.30 0.90 -5.72
CA VAL A 186 9.27 1.92 -5.52
C VAL A 186 8.99 2.50 -6.89
N VAL A 187 7.82 2.18 -7.46
CA VAL A 187 7.41 2.76 -8.75
C VAL A 187 7.27 4.25 -8.52
N VAL A 188 8.20 5.00 -9.11
CA VAL A 188 8.25 6.44 -8.95
C VAL A 188 7.20 7.06 -9.86
N ASP A 189 6.24 7.75 -9.26
CA ASP A 189 5.18 8.41 -10.02
C ASP A 189 5.71 9.73 -10.59
N LYS A 190 5.96 9.71 -11.90
CA LYS A 190 6.45 10.85 -12.70
C LYS A 190 5.32 11.61 -13.39
N SER A 191 4.06 11.18 -13.25
CA SER A 191 2.95 11.70 -14.06
C SER A 191 2.70 13.20 -13.84
N ALA A 192 2.76 13.66 -12.57
CA ALA A 192 2.61 15.07 -12.24
C ALA A 192 3.76 15.93 -12.78
N LEU A 193 5.00 15.47 -12.66
CA LEU A 193 6.18 16.16 -13.20
C LEU A 193 6.11 16.27 -14.73
N ILE A 194 5.76 15.18 -15.43
CA ILE A 194 5.58 15.18 -16.89
C ILE A 194 4.49 16.16 -17.32
N ALA A 195 3.36 16.22 -16.60
CA ALA A 195 2.30 17.17 -16.90
C ALA A 195 2.77 18.63 -16.74
N THR A 196 3.46 18.96 -15.65
CA THR A 196 3.98 20.32 -15.41
C THR A 196 5.09 20.70 -16.40
N ILE A 197 5.93 19.75 -16.83
CA ILE A 197 6.90 19.99 -17.92
C ILE A 197 6.16 20.40 -19.19
N GLY A 198 5.11 19.67 -19.58
CA GLY A 198 4.32 20.03 -20.76
C GLY A 198 3.69 21.43 -20.66
N GLU A 199 3.14 21.78 -19.50
CA GLU A 199 2.60 23.14 -19.25
C GLU A 199 3.70 24.21 -19.33
N ALA A 200 4.90 23.92 -18.80
CA ALA A 200 6.05 24.82 -18.82
C ALA A 200 6.59 25.01 -20.26
N GLU A 201 6.69 23.95 -21.05
CA GLU A 201 7.10 23.99 -22.46
C GLU A 201 6.12 24.81 -23.30
N ASP A 202 4.81 24.65 -23.09
CA ASP A 202 3.77 25.43 -23.76
C ASP A 202 3.89 26.94 -23.43
N LEU A 203 4.17 27.26 -22.16
CA LEU A 203 4.40 28.64 -21.72
C LEU A 203 5.65 29.24 -22.39
N LEU A 204 6.73 28.46 -22.47
CA LEU A 204 8.00 28.86 -23.06
C LEU A 204 7.87 29.06 -24.59
N ALA A 205 7.07 28.23 -25.26
CA ALA A 205 6.75 28.37 -26.68
C ALA A 205 5.86 29.60 -26.98
N GLY A 206 5.00 29.98 -26.04
CA GLY A 206 4.15 31.18 -26.14
C GLY A 206 4.87 32.49 -25.81
N ALA A 207 6.02 32.44 -25.15
CA ALA A 207 6.76 33.61 -24.70
C ALA A 207 7.52 34.29 -25.86
N THR A 208 7.40 35.61 -25.94
CA THR A 208 8.21 36.43 -26.87
C THR A 208 9.38 37.04 -26.12
N VAL A 209 10.60 36.71 -26.53
CA VAL A 209 11.83 37.21 -25.90
C VAL A 209 12.20 38.57 -26.46
N GLY A 210 12.49 39.53 -25.57
CA GLY A 210 12.89 40.86 -25.98
C GLY A 210 13.03 41.84 -24.81
N THR A 211 12.94 43.14 -25.11
CA THR A 211 13.15 44.23 -24.14
C THR A 211 11.94 45.17 -24.04
N GLY A 212 10.89 44.92 -24.83
CA GLY A 212 9.65 45.69 -24.83
C GLY A 212 8.68 45.24 -23.75
N ILE A 213 7.71 46.10 -23.45
CA ILE A 213 6.62 45.78 -22.51
C ILE A 213 5.80 44.61 -23.05
N GLY A 214 5.55 43.62 -22.21
CA GLY A 214 4.88 42.37 -22.57
C GLY A 214 5.81 41.29 -23.12
N GLU A 215 7.12 41.56 -23.25
CA GLU A 215 8.14 40.58 -23.64
C GLU A 215 8.85 40.04 -22.39
N TYR A 216 9.50 38.88 -22.53
CA TYR A 216 10.29 38.26 -21.48
C TYR A 216 11.79 38.53 -21.69
N PRO A 217 12.56 38.85 -20.62
CA PRO A 217 14.00 38.99 -20.71
C PRO A 217 14.68 37.68 -21.13
N GLN A 218 15.74 37.77 -21.93
CA GLN A 218 16.53 36.60 -22.35
C GLN A 218 17.02 35.77 -21.16
N GLU A 219 17.49 36.42 -20.10
CA GLU A 219 17.97 35.74 -18.89
C GLU A 219 16.89 34.92 -18.19
N ALA A 220 15.64 35.42 -18.16
CA ALA A 220 14.51 34.70 -17.58
C ALA A 220 14.10 33.51 -18.45
N TYR A 221 14.13 33.67 -19.78
CA TYR A 221 13.89 32.59 -20.74
C TYR A 221 14.91 31.47 -20.60
N ASP A 222 16.20 31.81 -20.58
CA ASP A 222 17.28 30.82 -20.44
C ASP A 222 17.19 30.10 -19.10
N THR A 223 16.98 30.83 -18.00
CA THR A 223 16.81 30.24 -16.66
C THR A 223 15.60 29.29 -16.58
N PHE A 224 14.50 29.65 -17.25
CA PHE A 224 13.31 28.80 -17.27
C PHE A 224 13.50 27.55 -18.14
N SER A 225 14.16 27.70 -19.30
CA SER A 225 14.54 26.57 -20.16
C SER A 225 15.45 25.58 -19.40
N ASP A 226 16.46 26.09 -18.70
CA ASP A 226 17.36 25.26 -17.88
C ASP A 226 16.60 24.50 -16.78
N ALA A 227 15.57 25.11 -16.19
CA ALA A 227 14.72 24.47 -15.18
C ALA A 227 13.85 23.34 -15.77
N ILE A 228 13.34 23.51 -16.99
CA ILE A 228 12.62 22.46 -17.72
C ILE A 228 13.56 21.31 -18.05
N ASP A 229 14.75 21.59 -18.58
CA ASP A 229 15.74 20.56 -18.90
C ASP A 229 16.17 19.77 -17.65
N ALA A 230 16.34 20.44 -16.52
CA ALA A 230 16.64 19.79 -15.24
C ALA A 230 15.49 18.88 -14.76
N ALA A 231 14.23 19.30 -14.94
CA ALA A 231 13.06 18.49 -14.64
C ALA A 231 12.95 17.28 -15.57
N GLN A 232 13.20 17.46 -16.86
CA GLN A 232 13.20 16.39 -17.87
C GLN A 232 14.29 15.35 -17.58
N ALA A 233 15.48 15.77 -17.15
CA ALA A 233 16.54 14.85 -16.76
C ALA A 233 16.13 13.90 -15.60
N VAL A 234 15.30 14.36 -14.67
CA VAL A 234 14.76 13.53 -13.58
C VAL A 234 13.68 12.56 -14.11
N VAL A 235 12.89 12.98 -15.11
CA VAL A 235 11.95 12.09 -15.80
C VAL A 235 12.69 10.99 -16.56
N ASP A 236 13.80 11.31 -17.20
CA ASP A 236 14.58 10.36 -18.00
C ASP A 236 15.46 9.42 -17.16
N ASP A 237 15.75 9.77 -15.91
CA ASP A 237 16.52 8.91 -15.00
C ASP A 237 15.67 7.73 -14.50
N GLU A 238 15.97 6.53 -15.02
CA GLU A 238 15.32 5.27 -14.61
C GLU A 238 15.49 4.95 -13.12
N ASN A 239 16.47 5.55 -12.44
CA ASN A 239 16.75 5.36 -11.01
C ASN A 239 16.30 6.55 -10.16
N ALA A 240 15.61 7.55 -10.74
CA ALA A 240 15.09 8.67 -9.98
C ALA A 240 14.19 8.16 -8.85
N THR A 241 14.42 8.68 -7.65
CA THR A 241 13.59 8.41 -6.47
C THR A 241 12.38 9.35 -6.42
N GLN A 242 11.32 8.97 -5.70
CA GLN A 242 10.15 9.85 -5.53
C GLN A 242 10.54 11.21 -4.93
N ALA A 243 11.48 11.23 -3.99
CA ALA A 243 11.98 12.49 -3.43
C ALA A 243 12.67 13.38 -4.47
N GLN A 244 13.38 12.80 -5.46
CA GLN A 244 13.97 13.57 -6.56
C GLN A 244 12.89 14.11 -7.51
N VAL A 245 11.85 13.31 -7.80
CA VAL A 245 10.71 13.76 -8.62
C VAL A 245 9.94 14.87 -7.93
N ASP A 246 9.63 14.74 -6.65
CA ASP A 246 8.92 15.74 -5.87
C ASP A 246 9.72 17.05 -5.76
N ALA A 247 11.04 16.96 -5.58
CA ALA A 247 11.93 18.11 -5.56
C ALA A 247 12.03 18.81 -6.92
N ALA A 248 12.07 18.05 -8.01
CA ALA A 248 12.07 18.58 -9.37
C ALA A 248 10.74 19.28 -9.68
N LEU A 249 9.61 18.70 -9.30
CA LEU A 249 8.28 19.31 -9.45
C LEU A 249 8.19 20.64 -8.69
N ALA A 250 8.62 20.67 -7.43
CA ALA A 250 8.61 21.89 -6.63
C ALA A 250 9.52 22.97 -7.24
N THR A 251 10.68 22.59 -7.76
CA THR A 251 11.63 23.51 -8.41
C THR A 251 11.05 24.07 -9.71
N LEU A 252 10.46 23.21 -10.55
CA LEU A 252 9.83 23.63 -11.80
C LEU A 252 8.63 24.56 -11.54
N ALA A 253 7.79 24.26 -10.54
CA ALA A 253 6.66 25.13 -10.18
C ALA A 253 7.11 26.54 -9.74
N VAL A 254 8.22 26.63 -9.00
CA VAL A 254 8.83 27.92 -8.64
C VAL A 254 9.39 28.62 -9.88
N ALA A 255 10.03 27.88 -10.80
CA ALA A 255 10.56 28.44 -12.04
C ALA A 255 9.43 28.98 -12.96
N VAL A 256 8.30 28.27 -13.07
CA VAL A 256 7.11 28.75 -13.79
C VAL A 256 6.65 30.09 -13.20
N SER A 257 6.47 30.15 -11.88
CA SER A 257 6.02 31.38 -11.20
C SER A 257 7.00 32.55 -11.39
N ALA A 258 8.31 32.26 -11.34
CA ALA A 258 9.35 33.26 -11.58
C ALA A 258 9.37 33.75 -13.03
N PHE A 259 9.17 32.83 -13.98
CA PHE A 259 9.12 33.16 -15.40
C PHE A 259 7.92 34.05 -15.71
N GLU A 260 6.71 33.70 -15.24
CA GLU A 260 5.50 34.52 -15.41
C GLU A 260 5.67 35.93 -14.83
N ALA A 261 6.32 36.05 -13.68
CA ALA A 261 6.60 37.34 -13.04
C ALA A 261 7.70 38.16 -13.75
N ALA A 262 8.49 37.54 -14.62
CA ALA A 262 9.57 38.21 -15.35
C ALA A 262 9.11 39.02 -16.56
N ILE A 263 7.81 39.00 -16.89
CA ILE A 263 7.26 39.80 -17.99
C ILE A 263 7.56 41.29 -17.77
N ILE A 264 8.12 41.94 -18.78
CA ILE A 264 8.46 43.36 -18.70
C ILE A 264 7.15 44.16 -18.66
N THR A 265 6.94 44.92 -17.60
CA THR A 265 5.79 45.81 -17.46
C THR A 265 6.25 47.26 -17.48
N GLU A 266 5.38 48.21 -17.84
CA GLU A 266 5.72 49.63 -17.68
C GLU A 266 5.94 49.93 -16.20
N GLU A 267 7.19 50.13 -15.79
CA GLU A 267 7.45 50.85 -14.55
C GLU A 267 7.10 52.33 -14.77
N GLY A 268 6.32 52.88 -13.84
CA GLY A 268 5.99 54.31 -13.78
C GLY A 268 7.10 55.20 -13.26
#